data_AF-A0A0W0G953-F1
#
_entry.id   AF-A0A0W0G953-F1
#
_cell.length_a   1.000
_cell.length_b   1.000
_cell.length_c   1.000
_cell.angle_alpha   90.00
_cell.angle_beta   90.00
_cell.angle_gamma   90.00
#
_symmetry.space_group_name_H-M   'P 1'
#
loop_
_entity.id
_entity.type
_entity.pdbx_description
1 polymer ?
#
loop_
_entity_poly.entity_id
_entity_poly.type
_entity_poly.pdbx_seq_one_letter_code
_entity_poly.pdbx_strand_id
1 'polypeptide(L)'
;MINETMLLNSLLAAIHKADPDIIVGHDFLGVSLDVLLHRMRDLKIKHWSRIGRFRRAKWPGIGKQGTNLKFLNGRLMCDLTSDGAKSMIASTTWSLTEMCKTHLKSDRQDIDPDDTANYFDGSLGTPEKLMTFVRHCELDAHYQMAIAAKVQIVPLTKQLTNLAGNSWNKTLNGGRAERNEYILLHEFHRLKYICPDKSWGKKTPVKAEPVDDDPEAQKDALKSKAKRDKYKGGLVFEPKRGLWDKYILVMDFNSLYPSIIQEYNIDFTTVERIADEEDENGEQIQPDPPGPEVPQGVLPRLIATLVNRRRQVKSLMKDKSATPAQLLQYDIKQQALKLTANSMYGCLGFEYSRFYARQLASLTTFKGREILTHTRELAESTDLDVVYGDTDSVFVNSNVTELSEALKISAEFKKA
;
A
#
# COMPACT_ATOMS: atom_id res chain seq x y z
N MET A 1 41.33 -8.69 -2.45
CA MET A 1 40.73 -10.02 -2.12
C MET A 1 40.96 -10.92 -3.32
N ILE A 2 41.43 -12.16 -3.12
CA ILE A 2 41.99 -12.97 -4.22
C ILE A 2 40.92 -13.87 -4.88
N ASN A 3 39.82 -14.17 -4.19
CA ASN A 3 38.69 -14.93 -4.74
C ASN A 3 37.37 -14.56 -4.07
N GLU A 4 36.26 -15.05 -4.62
CA GLU A 4 34.91 -14.78 -4.11
C GLU A 4 34.64 -15.37 -2.72
N THR A 5 35.29 -16.48 -2.36
CA THR A 5 35.16 -17.04 -1.00
C THR A 5 35.68 -16.06 0.05
N MET A 6 36.81 -15.40 -0.21
CA MET A 6 37.34 -14.34 0.65
C MET A 6 36.41 -13.12 0.68
N LEU A 7 35.83 -12.74 -0.47
CA LEU A 7 34.87 -11.64 -0.58
C LEU A 7 33.64 -11.87 0.31
N LEU A 8 32.99 -13.03 0.20
CA LEU A 8 31.79 -13.36 0.96
C LEU A 8 32.08 -13.48 2.47
N ASN A 9 33.23 -14.07 2.85
CA ASN A 9 33.63 -14.11 4.26
C ASN A 9 33.90 -12.71 4.82
N SER A 10 34.53 -11.83 4.03
CA SER A 10 34.76 -10.43 4.40
C SER A 10 33.44 -9.68 4.58
N LEU A 11 32.50 -9.84 3.64
CA LEU A 11 31.15 -9.26 3.73
C LEU A 11 30.43 -9.71 5.00
N LEU A 12 30.41 -11.02 5.30
CA LEU A 12 29.77 -11.54 6.51
C LEU A 12 30.46 -11.08 7.79
N ALA A 13 31.79 -10.92 7.77
CA ALA A 13 32.54 -10.36 8.90
C ALA A 13 32.20 -8.88 9.10
N ALA A 14 32.08 -8.10 8.01
CA ALA A 14 31.67 -6.71 8.06
C ALA A 14 30.26 -6.55 8.61
N ILE A 15 29.28 -7.32 8.12
CA ILE A 15 27.91 -7.34 8.63
C ILE A 15 27.88 -7.72 10.12
N HIS A 16 28.65 -8.75 10.51
CA HIS A 16 28.68 -9.18 11.90
C HIS A 16 29.32 -8.15 12.83
N LYS A 17 30.38 -7.48 12.39
CA LYS A 17 31.08 -6.43 13.16
C LYS A 17 30.24 -5.16 13.28
N ALA A 18 29.58 -4.74 12.19
CA ALA A 18 28.71 -3.56 12.19
C ALA A 18 27.37 -3.82 12.90
N ASP A 19 26.94 -5.07 12.93
CA ASP A 19 25.67 -5.56 13.50
C ASP A 19 24.43 -4.68 13.21
N PRO A 20 24.13 -4.37 11.94
CA PRO A 20 23.05 -3.45 11.60
C PRO A 20 21.67 -3.99 12.00
N ASP A 21 20.83 -3.14 12.59
CA ASP A 21 19.42 -3.44 12.84
C ASP A 21 18.57 -3.44 11.57
N ILE A 22 18.92 -2.58 10.61
CA ILE A 22 18.21 -2.42 9.34
C ILE A 22 19.22 -2.53 8.20
N ILE A 23 18.91 -3.38 7.22
CA ILE A 23 19.61 -3.43 5.93
C ILE A 23 18.72 -2.73 4.92
N VAL A 24 19.26 -1.70 4.25
CA VAL A 24 18.58 -0.99 3.16
C VAL A 24 19.12 -1.53 1.85
N GLY A 25 18.23 -1.76 0.88
CA GLY A 25 18.61 -2.22 -0.44
C GLY A 25 17.63 -1.76 -1.52
N HIS A 26 18.01 -1.95 -2.78
CA HIS A 26 17.14 -1.82 -3.95
C HIS A 26 17.15 -3.17 -4.69
N ASP A 27 15.97 -3.77 -4.85
CA ASP A 27 15.79 -5.11 -5.43
C ASP A 27 16.66 -6.19 -4.77
N PHE A 28 16.89 -6.03 -3.47
CA PHE A 28 17.76 -6.89 -2.71
C PHE A 28 17.08 -8.21 -2.36
N LEU A 29 15.85 -8.17 -1.85
CA LEU A 29 15.04 -9.38 -1.68
C LEU A 29 14.67 -9.98 -3.03
N GLY A 30 14.45 -9.12 -4.02
CA GLY A 30 14.07 -9.50 -5.36
C GLY A 30 15.18 -10.24 -6.08
N VAL A 31 16.46 -9.87 -5.96
CA VAL A 31 17.55 -10.51 -6.74
C VAL A 31 18.77 -10.79 -5.87
N SER A 32 19.32 -9.75 -5.26
CA SER A 32 20.68 -9.80 -4.70
C SER A 32 20.84 -10.80 -3.54
N LEU A 33 19.85 -10.91 -2.67
CA LEU A 33 19.86 -11.85 -1.55
C LEU A 33 19.94 -13.29 -2.06
N ASP A 34 19.16 -13.64 -3.08
CA ASP A 34 19.13 -15.00 -3.60
C ASP A 34 20.45 -15.37 -4.26
N VAL A 35 21.02 -14.46 -5.05
CA VAL A 35 22.39 -14.63 -5.59
C VAL A 35 23.38 -14.86 -4.46
N LEU A 36 23.41 -13.98 -3.44
CA LEU A 36 24.31 -14.13 -2.29
C LEU A 36 24.13 -15.48 -1.57
N LEU A 37 22.89 -15.92 -1.34
CA LEU A 37 22.58 -17.20 -0.69
C LEU A 37 23.06 -18.39 -1.50
N HIS A 38 22.83 -18.39 -2.81
CA HIS A 38 23.29 -19.44 -3.71
C HIS A 38 24.83 -19.48 -3.79
N ARG A 39 25.49 -18.34 -3.99
CA ARG A 39 26.96 -18.25 -4.00
C ARG A 39 27.58 -18.72 -2.68
N MET A 40 27.03 -18.31 -1.54
CA MET A 40 27.49 -18.77 -0.22
C MET A 40 27.33 -20.28 -0.02
N ARG A 41 26.24 -20.87 -0.54
CA ARG A 41 26.00 -22.30 -0.44
C ARG A 41 26.96 -23.10 -1.32
N ASP A 42 27.12 -22.69 -2.57
CA ASP A 42 27.94 -23.40 -3.56
C ASP A 42 29.44 -23.33 -3.19
N LEU A 43 29.89 -22.18 -2.66
CA LEU A 43 31.25 -21.99 -2.13
C LEU A 43 31.44 -22.50 -0.70
N LYS A 44 30.43 -23.15 -0.11
CA LYS A 44 30.48 -23.77 1.23
C LYS A 44 30.94 -22.80 2.34
N ILE A 45 30.43 -21.57 2.32
CA ILE A 45 30.77 -20.54 3.31
C ILE A 45 30.28 -20.96 4.70
N LYS A 46 31.21 -21.16 5.64
CA LYS A 46 30.94 -21.72 6.98
C LYS A 46 30.05 -20.84 7.85
N HIS A 47 30.24 -19.52 7.79
CA HIS A 47 29.57 -18.56 8.68
C HIS A 47 28.40 -17.82 8.03
N TRP A 48 27.77 -18.42 7.01
CA TRP A 48 26.66 -17.84 6.25
C TRP A 48 25.52 -17.28 7.11
N SER A 49 25.26 -17.88 8.28
CA SER A 49 24.16 -17.44 9.16
C SER A 49 24.38 -16.04 9.75
N ARG A 50 25.59 -15.48 9.67
CA ARG A 50 25.92 -14.10 10.07
C ARG A 50 25.20 -13.03 9.24
N ILE A 51 24.61 -13.40 8.11
CA ILE A 51 23.75 -12.49 7.34
C ILE A 51 22.50 -12.08 8.14
N GLY A 52 21.99 -12.96 9.02
CA GLY A 52 21.00 -12.62 10.04
C GLY A 52 21.65 -12.43 11.42
N ARG A 53 20.85 -12.47 12.50
CA ARG A 53 21.37 -12.50 13.89
C ARG A 53 21.27 -13.88 14.54
N PHE A 54 20.56 -14.83 13.95
CA PHE A 54 20.43 -16.18 14.50
C PHE A 54 21.53 -17.10 13.97
N ARG A 55 22.33 -17.64 14.89
CA ARG A 55 23.28 -18.71 14.57
C ARG A 55 22.52 -19.96 14.15
N ARG A 56 22.80 -20.47 12.95
CA ARG A 56 22.16 -21.66 12.39
C ARG A 56 23.23 -22.64 11.92
N ALA A 57 23.12 -23.89 12.37
CA ALA A 57 24.03 -24.95 11.95
C ALA A 57 23.65 -25.52 10.57
N LYS A 58 22.35 -25.72 10.32
CA LYS A 58 21.82 -26.28 9.08
C LYS A 58 21.30 -25.19 8.17
N TRP A 59 21.58 -25.34 6.87
CA TRP A 59 20.98 -24.51 5.83
C TRP A 59 19.48 -24.80 5.74
N PRO A 60 18.60 -23.79 5.89
CA PRO A 60 17.22 -23.95 5.49
C PRO A 60 17.12 -24.00 3.96
N GLY A 61 16.05 -24.60 3.43
CA GLY A 61 15.80 -24.57 1.99
C GLY A 61 15.72 -23.13 1.47
N ILE A 62 16.49 -22.81 0.43
CA ILE A 62 16.38 -21.55 -0.31
C ILE A 62 15.11 -21.65 -1.13
N GLY A 63 14.13 -20.81 -0.80
CA GLY A 63 12.84 -20.74 -1.48
C GLY A 63 12.94 -20.02 -2.82
N LYS A 64 11.79 -19.73 -3.42
CA LYS A 64 11.70 -18.93 -4.65
C LYS A 64 12.25 -17.52 -4.41
N GLN A 65 12.64 -16.89 -5.50
CA GLN A 65 13.13 -15.53 -5.54
C GLN A 65 12.15 -14.58 -4.81
N GLY A 66 12.67 -13.70 -3.94
CA GLY A 66 11.83 -12.81 -3.11
C GLY A 66 11.26 -13.41 -1.81
N THR A 67 11.34 -14.73 -1.60
CA THR A 67 10.73 -15.39 -0.41
C THR A 67 11.72 -15.68 0.72
N ASN A 68 13.00 -15.34 0.54
CA ASN A 68 14.10 -15.75 1.42
C ASN A 68 14.38 -14.81 2.59
N LEU A 69 13.44 -13.93 2.95
CA LEU A 69 13.56 -13.00 4.09
C LEU A 69 13.90 -13.71 5.42
N LYS A 70 13.50 -14.98 5.60
CA LYS A 70 13.85 -15.83 6.75
C LYS A 70 15.35 -15.98 6.99
N PHE A 71 16.19 -15.72 5.99
CA PHE A 71 17.63 -15.75 6.15
C PHE A 71 18.16 -14.56 6.95
N LEU A 72 17.44 -13.44 6.94
CA LEU A 72 17.79 -12.18 7.60
C LEU A 72 17.20 -12.05 9.01
N ASN A 73 16.58 -13.10 9.57
CA ASN A 73 15.93 -13.04 10.88
C ASN A 73 16.81 -12.35 11.94
N GLY A 74 16.20 -11.39 12.66
CA GLY A 74 16.88 -10.52 13.63
C GLY A 74 17.44 -9.22 13.06
N ARG A 75 17.41 -9.05 11.73
CA ARG A 75 17.66 -7.78 11.02
C ARG A 75 16.43 -7.41 10.19
N LEU A 76 16.04 -6.15 10.23
CA LEU A 76 14.97 -5.62 9.40
C LEU A 76 15.50 -5.42 7.98
N MET A 77 14.68 -5.76 6.98
CA MET A 77 15.00 -5.49 5.59
C MET A 77 14.12 -4.34 5.09
N CYS A 78 14.76 -3.27 4.63
CA CYS A 78 14.12 -2.13 3.98
C CYS A 78 14.47 -2.16 2.49
N ASP A 79 13.68 -2.89 1.70
CA ASP A 79 13.86 -2.95 0.26
C ASP A 79 13.02 -1.88 -0.44
N LEU A 80 13.69 -0.98 -1.16
CA LEU A 80 13.09 0.15 -1.87
C LEU A 80 12.20 -0.26 -3.05
N THR A 81 12.27 -1.53 -3.50
CA THR A 81 11.40 -2.07 -4.55
C THR A 81 10.35 -3.05 -4.04
N SER A 82 10.28 -3.28 -2.72
CA SER A 82 9.25 -4.11 -2.11
C SER A 82 7.84 -3.57 -2.41
N ASP A 83 6.82 -4.44 -2.34
CA ASP A 83 5.42 -4.02 -2.49
C ASP A 83 5.03 -2.94 -1.48
N GLY A 84 5.61 -3.00 -0.27
CA GLY A 84 5.48 -1.97 0.75
C GLY A 84 6.03 -0.64 0.25
N ALA A 85 7.29 -0.61 -0.16
CA ALA A 85 7.96 0.59 -0.66
C ALA A 85 7.26 1.16 -1.90
N LYS A 86 6.88 0.33 -2.88
CA LYS A 86 6.14 0.76 -4.09
C LYS A 86 4.82 1.45 -3.77
N SER A 87 4.16 1.08 -2.67
CA SER A 87 2.93 1.73 -2.22
C SER A 87 3.13 3.07 -1.50
N MET A 88 4.37 3.41 -1.13
CA MET A 88 4.72 4.61 -0.35
C MET A 88 5.63 5.57 -1.10
N ILE A 89 6.44 5.07 -2.04
CA ILE A 89 7.38 5.84 -2.85
C ILE A 89 6.77 6.01 -4.24
N ALA A 90 6.42 7.25 -4.59
CA ALA A 90 5.93 7.59 -5.91
C ALA A 90 7.06 7.50 -6.94
N SER A 91 6.95 6.53 -7.84
CA SER A 91 7.82 6.32 -9.01
C SER A 91 7.03 5.58 -10.09
N THR A 92 7.54 5.56 -11.31
CA THR A 92 6.86 4.97 -12.48
C THR A 92 7.39 3.57 -12.78
N THR A 93 8.72 3.42 -12.79
CA THR A 93 9.45 2.18 -13.08
C THR A 93 10.09 1.58 -11.84
N TRP A 94 10.36 2.40 -10.81
CA TRP A 94 11.11 2.01 -9.61
C TRP A 94 12.53 1.50 -9.92
N SER A 95 13.09 1.81 -11.10
CA SER A 95 14.52 1.62 -11.35
C SER A 95 15.34 2.57 -10.48
N LEU A 96 16.54 2.14 -10.06
CA LEU A 96 17.38 3.00 -9.22
C LEU A 96 17.72 4.32 -9.92
N THR A 97 17.91 4.28 -11.25
CA THR A 97 18.14 5.46 -12.09
C THR A 97 16.98 6.45 -12.06
N GLU A 98 15.74 6.00 -12.27
CA GLU A 98 14.57 6.87 -12.17
C GLU A 98 14.42 7.44 -10.76
N MET A 99 14.61 6.61 -9.73
CA MET A 99 14.47 7.04 -8.34
C MET A 99 15.52 8.09 -7.96
N CYS A 100 16.76 7.96 -8.43
CA CYS A 100 17.80 8.99 -8.25
C CYS A 100 17.38 10.31 -8.91
N LYS A 101 16.91 10.25 -10.17
CA LYS A 101 16.50 11.44 -10.92
C LYS A 101 15.30 12.14 -10.30
N THR A 102 14.27 11.39 -9.91
CA THR A 102 13.01 11.93 -9.41
C THR A 102 13.11 12.42 -7.97
N HIS A 103 13.74 11.65 -7.07
CA HIS A 103 13.79 11.96 -5.63
C HIS A 103 15.04 12.73 -5.20
N LEU A 104 16.19 12.44 -5.80
CA LEU A 104 17.47 13.08 -5.44
C LEU A 104 17.91 14.17 -6.41
N LYS A 105 17.25 14.31 -7.58
CA LYS A 105 17.63 15.24 -8.65
C LYS A 105 19.07 15.01 -9.13
N SER A 106 19.46 13.74 -9.20
CA SER A 106 20.79 13.31 -9.60
C SER A 106 20.69 12.30 -10.75
N ASP A 107 21.48 12.52 -11.80
CA ASP A 107 21.60 11.59 -12.91
C ASP A 107 22.57 10.46 -12.55
N ARG A 108 22.04 9.25 -12.46
CA ARG A 108 22.81 8.02 -12.26
C ARG A 108 23.06 7.37 -13.62
N GLN A 109 24.31 7.09 -13.95
CA GLN A 109 24.66 6.23 -15.08
C GLN A 109 24.29 4.79 -14.75
N ASP A 110 23.56 4.12 -15.63
CA ASP A 110 23.30 2.68 -15.51
C ASP A 110 24.39 1.90 -16.26
N ILE A 111 24.82 0.77 -15.70
CA ILE A 111 25.78 -0.13 -16.34
C ILE A 111 25.03 -1.39 -16.75
N ASP A 112 25.04 -1.71 -18.04
CA ASP A 112 24.46 -2.94 -18.53
C ASP A 112 25.23 -4.15 -17.95
N PRO A 113 24.55 -5.18 -17.44
CA PRO A 113 25.20 -6.40 -16.97
C PRO A 113 26.19 -7.00 -17.97
N ASP A 114 25.90 -6.95 -19.28
CA ASP A 114 26.76 -7.50 -20.33
C ASP A 114 28.08 -6.72 -20.47
N ASP A 115 28.07 -5.43 -20.13
CA ASP A 115 29.25 -4.57 -20.13
C ASP A 115 30.12 -4.72 -18.88
N THR A 116 29.65 -5.41 -17.85
CA THR A 116 30.35 -5.52 -16.56
C THR A 116 31.75 -6.12 -16.74
N ALA A 117 31.92 -7.12 -17.60
CA ALA A 117 33.21 -7.77 -17.85
C ALA A 117 34.29 -6.79 -18.37
N ASN A 118 33.88 -5.75 -19.11
CA ASN A 118 34.78 -4.75 -19.69
C ASN A 118 35.50 -3.90 -18.64
N TYR A 119 35.00 -3.88 -17.39
CA TYR A 119 35.60 -3.18 -16.27
C TYR A 119 36.66 -4.01 -15.52
N PHE A 120 36.76 -5.30 -15.80
CA PHE A 120 37.70 -6.23 -15.15
C PHE A 120 38.83 -6.69 -16.08
N ASP A 121 39.05 -5.98 -17.19
CA ASP A 121 40.12 -6.28 -18.15
C ASP A 121 41.50 -6.04 -17.54
N GLY A 122 42.15 -7.14 -17.13
CA GLY A 122 43.49 -7.13 -16.54
C GLY A 122 44.64 -6.96 -17.54
N SER A 123 44.35 -6.86 -18.84
CA SER A 123 45.37 -6.55 -19.85
C SER A 123 45.72 -5.06 -19.91
N LEU A 124 44.87 -4.20 -19.33
CA LEU A 124 45.12 -2.77 -19.24
C LEU A 124 46.23 -2.49 -18.23
N GLY A 125 47.15 -1.59 -18.59
CA GLY A 125 48.27 -1.21 -17.73
C GLY A 125 47.90 -0.40 -16.49
N THR A 126 46.62 -0.05 -16.31
CA THR A 126 46.16 0.89 -15.30
C THR A 126 44.80 0.46 -14.69
N PRO A 127 44.54 0.71 -13.38
CA PRO A 127 43.38 0.17 -12.67
C PRO A 127 42.09 1.00 -12.80
N GLU A 128 42.04 2.06 -13.60
CA GLU A 128 40.97 3.07 -13.56
C GLU A 128 39.60 2.50 -13.94
N LYS A 129 39.52 1.55 -14.88
CA LYS A 129 38.24 0.92 -15.24
C LYS A 129 37.66 0.16 -14.05
N LEU A 130 38.46 -0.69 -13.41
CA LEU A 130 38.03 -1.42 -12.22
C LEU A 130 37.65 -0.46 -11.09
N MET A 131 38.46 0.59 -10.86
CA MET A 131 38.17 1.59 -9.84
C MET A 131 36.88 2.38 -10.14
N THR A 132 36.58 2.61 -11.41
CA THR A 132 35.32 3.25 -11.83
C THR A 132 34.13 2.37 -11.48
N PHE A 133 34.20 1.07 -11.76
CA PHE A 133 33.14 0.13 -11.40
C PHE A 133 32.95 0.01 -9.89
N VAL A 134 34.03 -0.07 -9.11
CA VAL A 134 33.95 -0.10 -7.64
C VAL A 134 33.30 1.17 -7.08
N ARG A 135 33.70 2.34 -7.57
CA ARG A 135 33.10 3.63 -7.18
C ARG A 135 31.62 3.71 -7.57
N HIS A 136 31.25 3.15 -8.73
CA HIS A 136 29.85 3.06 -9.15
C HIS A 136 29.02 2.24 -8.14
N CYS A 137 29.50 1.06 -7.73
CA CYS A 137 28.83 0.26 -6.70
C CYS A 137 28.73 0.97 -5.33
N GLU A 138 29.78 1.70 -4.94
CA GLU A 138 29.78 2.50 -3.70
C GLU A 138 28.75 3.63 -3.76
N LEU A 139 28.67 4.34 -4.90
CA LEU A 139 27.67 5.37 -5.14
C LEU A 139 26.25 4.79 -5.14
N ASP A 140 26.03 3.61 -5.69
CA ASP A 140 24.72 2.94 -5.65
C ASP A 140 24.28 2.63 -4.23
N ALA A 141 25.18 2.12 -3.38
CA ALA A 141 24.88 1.91 -1.97
C ALA A 141 24.55 3.24 -1.26
N HIS A 142 25.25 4.32 -1.60
CA HIS A 142 24.95 5.65 -1.10
C HIS A 142 23.57 6.15 -1.57
N TYR A 143 23.24 5.99 -2.85
CA TYR A 143 21.95 6.39 -3.42
C TYR A 143 20.79 5.66 -2.77
N GLN A 144 20.91 4.35 -2.52
CA GLN A 144 19.90 3.57 -1.81
C GLN A 144 19.61 4.16 -0.42
N MET A 145 20.67 4.47 0.35
CA MET A 145 20.53 5.11 1.66
C MET A 145 19.94 6.53 1.55
N ALA A 146 20.41 7.32 0.59
CA ALA A 146 19.94 8.69 0.36
C ALA A 146 18.45 8.72 -0.04
N ILE A 147 18.00 7.81 -0.90
CA ILE A 147 16.59 7.64 -1.27
C ILE A 147 15.78 7.26 -0.04
N ALA A 148 16.20 6.23 0.72
CA ALA A 148 15.49 5.78 1.93
C ALA A 148 15.31 6.92 2.95
N ALA A 149 16.33 7.76 3.11
CA ALA A 149 16.27 8.96 3.93
C ALA A 149 15.36 10.03 3.31
N LYS A 150 15.48 10.31 2.01
CA LYS A 150 14.69 11.33 1.31
C LYS A 150 13.19 11.06 1.40
N VAL A 151 12.78 9.81 1.24
CA VAL A 151 11.37 9.38 1.25
C VAL A 151 10.87 9.02 2.66
N GLN A 152 11.74 9.07 3.68
CA GLN A 152 11.40 8.81 5.09
C GLN A 152 10.72 7.43 5.31
N ILE A 153 11.08 6.41 4.53
CA ILE A 153 10.41 5.09 4.58
C ILE A 153 10.56 4.40 5.93
N VAL A 154 11.73 4.49 6.57
CA VAL A 154 11.98 3.86 7.87
C VAL A 154 11.11 4.50 8.97
N PRO A 155 11.12 5.84 9.18
CA PRO A 155 10.20 6.49 10.12
C PRO A 155 8.71 6.23 9.81
N LEU A 156 8.30 6.27 8.55
CA LEU A 156 6.91 6.06 8.15
C LEU A 156 6.44 4.64 8.47
N THR A 157 7.22 3.63 8.08
CA THR A 157 6.90 2.23 8.37
C THR A 157 6.92 1.93 9.86
N LYS A 158 7.76 2.61 10.64
CA LYS A 158 7.72 2.53 12.11
C LYS A 158 6.38 3.04 12.65
N GLN A 159 5.93 4.21 12.22
CA GLN A 159 4.64 4.77 12.65
C GLN A 159 3.47 3.87 12.25
N LEU A 160 3.47 3.36 11.02
CA LEU A 160 2.46 2.41 10.53
C LEU A 160 2.43 1.14 11.38
N THR A 161 3.60 0.63 11.76
CA THR A 161 3.71 -0.57 12.62
C THR A 161 3.23 -0.29 14.04
N ASN A 162 3.55 0.87 14.60
CA ASN A 162 3.06 1.26 15.93
C ASN A 162 1.53 1.45 15.96
N LEU A 163 0.94 1.95 14.88
CA LEU A 163 -0.51 2.04 14.73
C LEU A 163 -1.15 0.66 14.59
N ALA A 164 -0.51 -0.23 13.83
CA ALA A 164 -1.06 -1.55 13.54
C ALA A 164 -0.84 -2.58 14.65
N GLY A 165 0.25 -2.47 15.40
CA GLY A 165 0.65 -3.46 16.40
C GLY A 165 1.11 -4.79 15.78
N ASN A 166 1.65 -4.78 14.56
CA ASN A 166 2.21 -5.94 13.86
C ASN A 166 3.76 -5.94 13.88
N SER A 167 4.40 -6.89 13.18
CA SER A 167 5.86 -6.92 13.03
C SER A 167 6.36 -5.86 12.03
N TRP A 168 7.35 -5.05 12.43
CA TRP A 168 7.90 -4.00 11.56
C TRP A 168 8.50 -4.53 10.25
N ASN A 169 9.16 -5.70 10.30
CA ASN A 169 9.72 -6.32 9.09
C ASN A 169 8.65 -6.69 8.05
N LYS A 170 7.41 -6.93 8.50
CA LYS A 170 6.26 -7.17 7.62
C LYS A 170 5.82 -5.87 6.97
N THR A 171 5.66 -4.81 7.76
CA THR A 171 5.30 -3.48 7.26
C THR A 171 6.32 -2.93 6.25
N LEU A 172 7.62 -3.16 6.47
CA LEU A 172 8.68 -2.72 5.55
C LEU A 172 8.58 -3.36 4.16
N ASN A 173 8.18 -4.64 4.10
CA ASN A 173 8.22 -5.42 2.86
C ASN A 173 6.84 -5.66 2.24
N GLY A 174 5.74 -5.19 2.85
CA GLY A 174 4.39 -5.28 2.28
C GLY A 174 3.26 -5.31 3.32
N GLY A 175 2.14 -5.92 2.93
CA GLY A 175 1.08 -6.30 3.87
C GLY A 175 0.19 -5.16 4.37
N ARG A 176 -0.44 -4.38 3.48
CA ARG A 176 -1.57 -3.49 3.87
C ARG A 176 -2.66 -4.26 4.61
N ALA A 177 -3.07 -5.40 4.04
CA ALA A 177 -4.05 -6.29 4.66
C ALA A 177 -3.59 -6.83 6.02
N GLU A 178 -2.31 -7.23 6.15
CA GLU A 178 -1.76 -7.72 7.43
C GLU A 178 -1.78 -6.63 8.51
N ARG A 179 -1.46 -5.37 8.18
CA ARG A 179 -1.58 -4.26 9.13
C ARG A 179 -3.01 -4.09 9.64
N ASN A 180 -3.99 -4.09 8.74
CA ASN A 180 -5.40 -3.94 9.11
C ASN A 180 -5.92 -5.15 9.88
N GLU A 181 -5.47 -6.37 9.54
CA GLU A 181 -5.73 -7.58 10.32
C GLU A 181 -5.29 -7.38 11.78
N TYR A 182 -4.06 -6.93 12.04
CA TYR A 182 -3.59 -6.71 13.41
C TYR A 182 -4.33 -5.59 14.14
N ILE A 183 -4.67 -4.49 13.46
CA ILE A 183 -5.49 -3.42 14.06
C ILE A 183 -6.82 -3.98 14.57
N LEU A 184 -7.52 -4.72 13.71
CA LEU A 184 -8.80 -5.32 14.06
C LEU A 184 -8.65 -6.38 15.15
N LEU A 185 -7.61 -7.23 15.08
CA LEU A 185 -7.33 -8.22 16.13
C LEU A 185 -7.14 -7.56 17.50
N HIS A 186 -6.33 -6.51 17.58
CA HIS A 186 -6.09 -5.78 18.83
C HIS A 186 -7.38 -5.17 19.38
N GLU A 187 -8.18 -4.55 18.51
CA GLU A 187 -9.40 -3.86 18.92
C GLU A 187 -10.51 -4.83 19.35
N PHE A 188 -10.77 -5.89 18.56
CA PHE A 188 -11.75 -6.93 18.92
C PHE A 188 -11.32 -7.70 20.17
N HIS A 189 -10.04 -8.03 20.32
CA HIS A 189 -9.53 -8.69 21.53
C HIS A 189 -9.70 -7.80 22.78
N ARG A 190 -9.41 -6.49 22.65
CA ARG A 190 -9.62 -5.51 23.73
C ARG A 190 -11.08 -5.46 24.18
N LEU A 191 -12.02 -5.55 23.23
CA LEU A 191 -13.46 -5.55 23.46
C LEU A 191 -14.03 -6.94 23.80
N LYS A 192 -13.18 -7.96 23.98
CA LYS A 192 -13.56 -9.34 24.35
C LYS A 192 -14.40 -10.08 23.30
N TYR A 193 -14.26 -9.71 22.03
CA TYR A 193 -14.82 -10.48 20.91
C TYR A 193 -13.95 -11.69 20.58
N ILE A 194 -14.59 -12.73 20.05
CA ILE A 194 -13.91 -13.86 19.41
C ILE A 194 -13.58 -13.45 17.97
N CYS A 195 -12.30 -13.43 17.64
CA CYS A 195 -11.84 -13.12 16.29
C CYS A 195 -11.96 -14.35 15.38
N PRO A 196 -12.21 -14.17 14.06
CA PRO A 196 -12.20 -15.28 13.10
C PRO A 196 -10.87 -16.02 13.14
N ASP A 197 -10.84 -17.33 12.89
CA ASP A 197 -9.57 -18.05 12.78
C ASP A 197 -8.79 -17.63 11.53
N LYS A 198 -7.47 -17.78 11.59
CA LYS A 198 -6.62 -17.53 10.42
C LYS A 198 -6.82 -18.67 9.43
N SER A 199 -7.05 -18.34 8.16
CA SER A 199 -7.12 -19.34 7.09
C SER A 199 -5.74 -19.46 6.41
N TRP A 200 -5.33 -20.69 6.12
CA TRP A 200 -4.09 -20.99 5.40
C TRP A 200 -4.41 -21.78 4.12
N GLY A 201 -3.79 -21.41 3.00
CA GLY A 201 -3.97 -22.08 1.69
C GLY A 201 -4.98 -21.40 0.77
N LYS A 202 -5.27 -22.03 -0.39
CA LYS A 202 -6.35 -21.59 -1.28
C LYS A 202 -7.66 -21.82 -0.53
N LYS A 203 -8.38 -20.76 -0.19
CA LYS A 203 -9.75 -20.89 0.32
C LYS A 203 -10.54 -21.70 -0.71
N THR A 204 -11.01 -22.88 -0.33
CA THR A 204 -12.17 -23.45 -1.00
C THR A 204 -13.28 -22.44 -0.77
N PRO A 205 -13.89 -21.86 -1.82
CA PRO A 205 -15.03 -20.99 -1.61
C PRO A 205 -16.04 -21.78 -0.78
N VAL A 206 -16.60 -21.15 0.25
CA VAL A 206 -17.78 -21.69 0.95
C VAL A 206 -18.79 -21.93 -0.17
N LYS A 207 -19.03 -23.20 -0.50
CA LYS A 207 -20.05 -23.54 -1.48
C LYS A 207 -21.38 -23.08 -0.87
N ALA A 208 -22.03 -22.10 -1.50
CA ALA A 208 -23.48 -22.13 -1.49
C ALA A 208 -23.88 -23.47 -2.10
N GLU A 209 -24.79 -24.20 -1.45
CA GLU A 209 -25.26 -25.48 -1.98
C GLU A 209 -25.79 -25.27 -3.41
N PRO A 210 -25.31 -26.03 -4.40
CA PRO A 210 -25.82 -25.89 -5.75
C PRO A 210 -27.23 -26.50 -5.83
N VAL A 211 -28.22 -25.65 -6.07
CA VAL A 211 -29.51 -26.02 -6.65
C VAL A 211 -29.29 -26.02 -8.16
N ASP A 212 -28.87 -27.16 -8.71
CA ASP A 212 -29.20 -27.65 -10.07
C ASP A 212 -28.18 -28.67 -10.58
N ASP A 213 -28.72 -29.85 -10.94
CA ASP A 213 -28.03 -31.07 -11.40
C ASP A 213 -27.97 -31.14 -12.95
N ASP A 214 -27.56 -30.06 -13.63
CA ASP A 214 -27.36 -30.10 -15.10
C ASP A 214 -25.86 -30.07 -15.48
N PRO A 215 -25.30 -31.18 -16.02
CA PRO A 215 -23.89 -31.30 -16.41
C PRO A 215 -23.46 -30.42 -17.59
N GLU A 216 -24.38 -30.00 -18.46
CA GLU A 216 -24.04 -29.29 -19.70
C GLU A 216 -23.75 -27.79 -19.46
N ALA A 217 -24.36 -27.18 -18.43
CA ALA A 217 -24.15 -25.78 -18.04
C ALA A 217 -22.78 -25.52 -17.37
N GLN A 218 -22.09 -26.56 -16.89
CA GLN A 218 -20.82 -26.41 -16.16
C GLN A 218 -19.63 -26.08 -17.06
N LYS A 219 -19.67 -26.43 -18.36
CA LYS A 219 -18.54 -26.20 -19.27
C LYS A 219 -18.41 -24.75 -19.74
N ASP A 220 -19.51 -24.03 -19.88
CA ASP A 220 -19.48 -22.62 -20.30
C ASP A 220 -19.21 -21.65 -19.12
N ALA A 221 -19.54 -22.03 -17.89
CA ALA A 221 -19.22 -21.25 -16.68
C ALA A 221 -17.72 -21.24 -16.31
N LEU A 222 -16.93 -22.19 -16.82
CA LEU A 222 -15.51 -22.33 -16.49
C LEU A 222 -14.58 -21.42 -17.33
N LYS A 223 -15.03 -20.95 -18.51
CA LYS A 223 -14.24 -20.08 -19.39
C LYS A 223 -14.46 -18.58 -19.16
N SER A 224 -15.53 -18.17 -18.49
CA SER A 224 -15.82 -16.75 -18.15
C SER A 224 -15.30 -16.32 -16.77
N LYS A 225 -14.65 -17.21 -16.02
CA LYS A 225 -14.15 -16.96 -14.64
C LYS A 225 -12.81 -16.20 -14.58
N ALA A 226 -12.46 -15.47 -15.62
CA ALA A 226 -11.42 -14.46 -15.56
C ALA A 226 -12.01 -13.19 -14.93
N LYS A 227 -11.73 -12.96 -13.64
CA LYS A 227 -12.02 -11.72 -12.87
C LYS A 227 -13.41 -11.10 -13.13
N ARG A 228 -14.49 -11.78 -12.75
CA ARG A 228 -15.72 -11.05 -12.41
C ARG A 228 -15.48 -10.33 -11.08
N ASP A 229 -15.67 -9.02 -11.05
CA ASP A 229 -15.67 -8.25 -9.81
C ASP A 229 -16.77 -8.79 -8.88
N LYS A 230 -16.40 -9.12 -7.64
CA LYS A 230 -17.28 -9.83 -6.69
C LYS A 230 -18.40 -8.97 -6.11
N TYR A 231 -18.30 -7.67 -6.32
CA TYR A 231 -19.28 -6.65 -5.98
C TYR A 231 -18.97 -5.39 -6.79
N LYS A 232 -19.97 -4.55 -7.03
CA LYS A 232 -19.85 -3.33 -7.84
C LYS A 232 -19.00 -2.28 -7.09
N GLY A 233 -17.97 -1.75 -7.76
CA GLY A 233 -17.04 -0.77 -7.19
C GLY A 233 -17.55 0.68 -7.17
N GLY A 234 -16.63 1.64 -7.28
CA GLY A 234 -16.94 3.06 -7.42
C GLY A 234 -17.68 3.39 -8.72
N LEU A 235 -18.33 4.55 -8.74
CA LEU A 235 -19.01 5.08 -9.93
C LEU A 235 -18.07 6.04 -10.66
N VAL A 236 -18.00 5.91 -11.98
CA VAL A 236 -17.30 6.86 -12.85
C VAL A 236 -18.33 7.40 -13.85
N PHE A 237 -18.50 8.71 -13.88
CA PHE A 237 -19.38 9.34 -14.87
C PHE A 237 -18.72 9.35 -16.25
N GLU A 238 -19.52 9.24 -17.30
CA GLU A 238 -19.03 9.41 -18.65
C GLU A 238 -18.49 10.84 -18.84
N PRO A 239 -17.22 11.02 -19.24
CA PRO A 239 -16.64 12.34 -19.37
C PRO A 239 -17.22 13.07 -20.58
N LYS A 240 -17.62 14.33 -20.38
CA LYS A 240 -17.91 15.27 -21.46
C LYS A 240 -16.59 15.67 -22.12
N ARG A 241 -16.25 14.98 -23.22
CA ARG A 241 -14.99 15.17 -23.94
C ARG A 241 -14.98 16.54 -24.62
N GLY A 242 -13.94 17.33 -24.35
CA GLY A 242 -13.77 18.63 -24.96
C GLY A 242 -12.55 19.34 -24.41
N LEU A 243 -12.14 20.41 -25.10
CA LEU A 243 -11.25 21.41 -24.55
C LEU A 243 -12.11 22.42 -23.79
N TRP A 244 -11.81 22.62 -22.52
CA TRP A 244 -12.52 23.57 -21.66
C TRP A 244 -11.67 24.83 -21.51
N ASP A 245 -12.21 25.96 -21.93
CA ASP A 245 -11.58 27.30 -21.90
C ASP A 245 -11.94 28.11 -20.65
N LYS A 246 -12.83 27.56 -19.81
CA LYS A 246 -13.30 28.13 -18.54
C LYS A 246 -12.78 27.32 -17.35
N TYR A 247 -12.92 27.86 -16.14
CA TYR A 247 -12.46 27.17 -14.94
C TYR A 247 -13.25 25.88 -14.67
N ILE A 248 -12.52 24.79 -14.45
CA ILE A 248 -13.07 23.52 -13.97
C ILE A 248 -12.79 23.39 -12.47
N LEU A 249 -13.85 23.31 -11.68
CA LEU A 249 -13.78 23.05 -10.25
C LEU A 249 -13.62 21.55 -10.03
N VAL A 250 -12.60 21.16 -9.27
CA VAL A 250 -12.38 19.77 -8.88
C VAL A 250 -12.72 19.64 -7.40
N MET A 251 -13.85 19.01 -7.11
CA MET A 251 -14.39 18.85 -5.76
C MET A 251 -14.27 17.38 -5.36
N ASP A 252 -13.67 17.11 -4.20
CA ASP A 252 -13.34 15.76 -3.73
C ASP A 252 -13.80 15.53 -2.29
N PHE A 253 -14.42 14.37 -2.04
CA PHE A 253 -14.81 13.95 -0.70
C PHE A 253 -13.59 13.48 0.09
N ASN A 254 -13.28 14.20 1.16
CA ASN A 254 -12.19 13.83 2.05
C ASN A 254 -12.38 12.42 2.65
N SER A 255 -11.67 11.43 2.12
CA SER A 255 -11.72 10.05 2.61
C SER A 255 -13.14 9.48 2.58
N LEU A 256 -13.76 9.45 1.40
CA LEU A 256 -15.17 9.04 1.19
C LEU A 256 -15.54 7.76 1.94
N TYR A 257 -14.90 6.62 1.63
CA TYR A 257 -15.28 5.33 2.24
C TYR A 257 -15.09 5.27 3.76
N PRO A 258 -13.96 5.73 4.35
CA PRO A 258 -13.87 5.89 5.79
C PRO A 258 -14.98 6.74 6.41
N SER A 259 -15.43 7.79 5.71
CA SER A 259 -16.51 8.66 6.17
C SER A 259 -17.87 7.98 6.08
N ILE A 260 -18.16 7.26 4.98
CA ILE A 260 -19.38 6.46 4.81
C ILE A 260 -19.52 5.40 5.90
N ILE A 261 -18.43 4.69 6.22
CA ILE A 261 -18.43 3.70 7.29
C ILE A 261 -18.81 4.34 8.64
N GLN A 262 -18.35 5.55 8.89
CA GLN A 262 -18.71 6.29 10.12
C GLN A 262 -20.16 6.79 10.10
N GLU A 263 -20.58 7.40 8.99
CA GLU A 263 -21.89 8.04 8.83
C GLU A 263 -23.02 7.03 8.93
N TYR A 264 -22.90 5.91 8.21
CA TYR A 264 -23.92 4.85 8.16
C TYR A 264 -23.66 3.73 9.17
N ASN A 265 -22.75 3.93 10.13
CA ASN A 265 -22.40 2.97 11.18
C ASN A 265 -22.16 1.54 10.64
N ILE A 266 -21.42 1.41 9.53
CA ILE A 266 -21.19 0.12 8.84
C ILE A 266 -20.13 -0.69 9.62
N ASP A 267 -20.54 -1.78 10.26
CA ASP A 267 -19.65 -2.61 11.06
C ASP A 267 -20.07 -4.09 11.04
N PHE A 268 -19.13 -4.95 11.45
CA PHE A 268 -19.38 -6.38 11.66
C PHE A 268 -20.46 -6.65 12.70
N THR A 269 -20.71 -5.72 13.63
CA THR A 269 -21.66 -5.89 14.75
C THR A 269 -22.97 -5.13 14.57
N THR A 270 -23.13 -4.36 13.50
CA THR A 270 -24.28 -3.46 13.32
C THR A 270 -25.08 -3.74 12.06
N VAL A 271 -24.43 -4.23 10.99
CA VAL A 271 -25.09 -4.59 9.74
C VAL A 271 -25.43 -6.09 9.78
N GLU A 272 -26.71 -6.40 9.58
CA GLU A 272 -27.18 -7.77 9.51
C GLU A 272 -26.72 -8.45 8.21
N ARG A 273 -26.41 -9.75 8.31
CA ARG A 273 -26.01 -10.55 7.15
C ARG A 273 -27.26 -11.07 6.47
N ILE A 274 -27.43 -10.71 5.20
CA ILE A 274 -28.51 -11.18 4.35
C ILE A 274 -28.05 -12.30 3.43
N ALA A 275 -29.00 -13.02 2.81
CA ALA A 275 -28.68 -13.96 1.74
C ALA A 275 -28.09 -13.22 0.53
N ASP A 276 -27.24 -13.92 -0.24
CA ASP A 276 -26.64 -13.37 -1.45
C ASP A 276 -27.64 -13.45 -2.60
N GLU A 277 -28.62 -12.55 -2.58
CA GLU A 277 -29.68 -12.41 -3.58
C GLU A 277 -29.41 -11.23 -4.51
N GLU A 278 -29.91 -11.34 -5.74
CA GLU A 278 -29.85 -10.29 -6.78
C GLU A 278 -31.27 -9.76 -7.02
N ASP A 279 -31.39 -8.46 -7.31
CA ASP A 279 -32.63 -7.83 -7.71
C ASP A 279 -32.99 -8.13 -9.18
N GLU A 280 -34.12 -7.61 -9.64
CA GLU A 280 -34.60 -7.81 -11.02
C GLU A 280 -33.63 -7.28 -12.10
N ASN A 281 -32.71 -6.38 -11.74
CA ASN A 281 -31.70 -5.83 -12.62
C ASN A 281 -30.35 -6.58 -12.54
N GLY A 282 -30.29 -7.66 -11.77
CA GLY A 282 -29.07 -8.42 -11.50
C GLY A 282 -28.09 -7.67 -10.58
N GLU A 283 -28.54 -6.65 -9.85
CA GLU A 283 -27.73 -6.00 -8.82
C GLU A 283 -27.90 -6.72 -7.49
N GLN A 284 -26.80 -6.92 -6.77
CA GLN A 284 -26.88 -7.56 -5.47
C GLN A 284 -27.69 -6.71 -4.49
N ILE A 285 -28.66 -7.34 -3.83
CA ILE A 285 -29.44 -6.70 -2.76
C ILE A 285 -28.47 -6.31 -1.63
N GLN A 286 -28.55 -5.04 -1.20
CA GLN A 286 -27.71 -4.51 -0.13
C GLN A 286 -28.49 -4.54 1.19
N PRO A 287 -27.85 -4.87 2.32
CA PRO A 287 -28.49 -4.74 3.62
C PRO A 287 -28.70 -3.26 3.95
N ASP A 288 -29.77 -2.95 4.66
CA ASP A 288 -30.02 -1.59 5.13
C ASP A 288 -28.98 -1.17 6.19
N PRO A 289 -28.56 0.11 6.20
CA PRO A 289 -27.81 0.66 7.32
C PRO A 289 -28.60 0.52 8.63
N PRO A 290 -27.92 0.30 9.77
CA PRO A 290 -28.57 0.25 11.07
C PRO A 290 -29.27 1.58 11.42
N GLY A 291 -30.36 1.49 12.18
CA GLY A 291 -31.08 2.65 12.69
C GLY A 291 -30.24 3.53 13.65
N PRO A 292 -30.62 4.80 13.86
CA PRO A 292 -29.87 5.75 14.70
C PRO A 292 -29.79 5.36 16.18
N GLU A 293 -30.67 4.48 16.65
CA GLU A 293 -30.68 3.92 18.00
C GLU A 293 -29.55 2.91 18.25
N VAL A 294 -28.96 2.35 17.20
CA VAL A 294 -27.90 1.35 17.30
C VAL A 294 -26.59 2.04 17.70
N PRO A 295 -25.95 1.63 18.82
CA PRO A 295 -24.67 2.20 19.22
C PRO A 295 -23.59 2.05 18.14
N GLN A 296 -22.65 2.99 18.13
CA GLN A 296 -21.60 2.99 17.12
C GLN A 296 -20.72 1.72 17.23
N GLY A 297 -20.59 1.00 16.12
CA GLY A 297 -19.85 -0.25 16.01
C GLY A 297 -18.33 -0.09 16.16
N VAL A 298 -17.62 -1.21 16.11
CA VAL A 298 -16.17 -1.26 16.35
C VAL A 298 -15.40 -0.55 15.24
N LEU A 299 -15.67 -0.88 13.97
CA LEU A 299 -14.97 -0.31 12.83
C LEU A 299 -15.18 1.21 12.68
N PRO A 300 -16.42 1.75 12.74
CA PRO A 300 -16.66 3.19 12.71
C PRO A 300 -15.91 3.96 13.80
N ARG A 301 -15.93 3.48 15.05
CA ARG A 301 -15.22 4.10 16.18
C ARG A 301 -13.71 4.10 15.99
N LEU A 302 -13.17 3.00 15.49
CA LEU A 302 -11.75 2.86 15.18
C LEU A 302 -11.31 3.86 14.10
N ILE A 303 -12.08 3.98 13.01
CA ILE A 303 -11.81 4.93 11.94
C ILE A 303 -11.92 6.37 12.47
N ALA A 304 -12.96 6.69 13.24
CA ALA A 304 -13.14 8.00 13.87
C ALA A 304 -11.93 8.37 14.74
N THR A 305 -11.38 7.40 15.49
CA THR A 305 -10.17 7.61 16.28
C THR A 305 -8.96 7.95 15.40
N LEU A 306 -8.75 7.23 14.30
CA LEU A 306 -7.66 7.49 13.36
C LEU A 306 -7.80 8.89 12.71
N VAL A 307 -9.00 9.24 12.27
CA VAL A 307 -9.30 10.53 11.64
C VAL A 307 -9.12 11.68 12.64
N ASN A 308 -9.63 11.55 13.86
CA ASN A 308 -9.49 12.58 14.90
C ASN A 308 -8.03 12.78 15.32
N ARG A 309 -7.27 11.70 15.52
CA ARG A 309 -5.82 11.80 15.76
C ARG A 309 -5.11 12.49 14.60
N ARG A 310 -5.51 12.24 13.35
CA ARG A 310 -4.93 12.91 12.18
C ARG A 310 -5.24 14.40 12.17
N ARG A 311 -6.46 14.80 12.52
CA ARG A 311 -6.85 16.22 12.67
C ARG A 311 -6.00 16.92 13.74
N GLN A 312 -5.80 16.27 14.89
CA GLN A 312 -4.93 16.80 15.96
C GLN A 312 -3.49 17.01 15.47
N VAL A 313 -2.89 16.01 14.79
CA VAL A 313 -1.54 16.15 14.21
C VAL A 313 -1.48 17.27 13.17
N LYS A 314 -2.48 17.37 12.29
CA LYS A 314 -2.57 18.48 11.32
C LYS A 314 -2.72 19.85 11.99
N SER A 315 -3.36 19.92 13.16
CA SER A 315 -3.41 21.15 13.96
C SER A 315 -2.03 21.52 14.50
N LEU A 316 -1.26 20.55 15.01
CA LEU A 316 0.12 20.77 15.46
C LEU A 316 1.05 21.23 14.34
N MET A 317 0.78 20.82 13.09
CA MET A 317 1.54 21.30 11.93
C MET A 317 1.29 22.77 11.58
N LYS A 318 0.20 23.37 12.08
CA LYS A 318 -0.11 24.79 11.89
C LYS A 318 0.51 25.68 12.97
N ASP A 319 1.05 25.09 14.02
CA ASP A 319 1.72 25.81 15.09
C ASP A 319 3.01 26.45 14.57
N LYS A 320 3.10 27.78 14.67
CA LYS A 320 4.26 28.56 14.21
C LYS A 320 5.51 28.32 15.06
N SER A 321 5.38 27.76 16.26
CA SER A 321 6.50 27.41 17.15
C SER A 321 7.15 26.06 16.84
N ALA A 322 6.55 25.26 15.94
CA ALA A 322 7.05 23.95 15.59
C ALA A 322 8.39 24.03 14.83
N THR A 323 9.39 23.30 15.33
CA THR A 323 10.69 23.16 14.66
C THR A 323 10.57 22.38 13.34
N PRO A 324 11.52 22.55 12.40
CA PRO A 324 11.54 21.77 11.16
C PRO A 324 11.53 20.26 11.39
N ALA A 325 12.23 19.78 12.41
CA ALA A 325 12.25 18.37 12.79
C ALA A 325 10.88 17.88 13.29
N GLN A 326 10.17 18.70 14.07
CA GLN A 326 8.81 18.38 14.51
C GLN A 326 7.83 18.36 13.35
N LEU A 327 7.89 19.33 12.44
CA LEU A 327 7.05 19.36 11.24
C LEU A 327 7.24 18.11 10.38
N LEU A 328 8.49 17.66 10.20
CA LEU A 328 8.79 16.40 9.50
C LEU A 328 8.15 15.20 10.23
N GLN A 329 8.29 15.10 11.55
CA GLN A 329 7.68 14.02 12.33
C GLN A 329 6.14 14.06 12.29
N TYR A 330 5.53 15.24 12.34
CA TYR A 330 4.09 15.42 12.23
C TYR A 330 3.58 15.04 10.85
N ASP A 331 4.33 15.36 9.79
CA ASP A 331 3.96 14.94 8.45
C ASP A 331 4.00 13.41 8.31
N ILE A 332 5.05 12.75 8.82
CA ILE A 332 5.13 11.28 8.84
C ILE A 332 3.95 10.68 9.62
N LYS A 333 3.61 11.24 10.79
CA LYS A 333 2.47 10.78 11.60
C LYS A 333 1.12 10.95 10.89
N GLN A 334 0.86 12.09 10.27
CA GLN A 334 -0.41 12.30 9.56
C GLN A 334 -0.52 11.43 8.32
N GLN A 335 0.60 11.18 7.62
CA GLN A 335 0.66 10.25 6.49
C GLN A 335 0.33 8.83 6.94
N ALA A 336 0.93 8.35 8.04
CA ALA A 336 0.64 7.04 8.60
C ALA A 336 -0.84 6.87 8.95
N LEU A 337 -1.44 7.87 9.63
CA LEU A 337 -2.86 7.86 9.98
C LEU A 337 -3.77 7.86 8.73
N LYS A 338 -3.42 8.64 7.70
CA LYS A 338 -4.14 8.67 6.42
C LYS A 338 -4.11 7.30 5.75
N LEU A 339 -2.91 6.73 5.59
CA LEU A 339 -2.72 5.44 4.92
C LEU A 339 -3.45 4.32 5.64
N THR A 340 -3.40 4.29 6.98
CA THR A 340 -4.12 3.30 7.77
C THR A 340 -5.62 3.43 7.59
N ALA A 341 -6.21 4.62 7.80
CA ALA A 341 -7.66 4.84 7.69
C ALA A 341 -8.19 4.47 6.30
N ASN A 342 -7.54 4.93 5.23
CA ASN A 342 -7.97 4.65 3.85
C ASN A 342 -7.88 3.15 3.51
N SER A 343 -6.95 2.43 4.11
CA SER A 343 -6.78 1.00 3.83
C SER A 343 -7.79 0.10 4.55
N MET A 344 -8.49 0.59 5.57
CA MET A 344 -9.44 -0.22 6.37
C MET A 344 -10.58 -0.78 5.51
N TYR A 345 -11.16 0.03 4.62
CA TYR A 345 -12.17 -0.44 3.65
C TYR A 345 -11.62 -1.56 2.77
N GLY A 346 -10.41 -1.41 2.24
CA GLY A 346 -9.79 -2.41 1.37
C GLY A 346 -9.60 -3.77 2.06
N CYS A 347 -9.55 -3.81 3.39
CA CYS A 347 -9.51 -5.05 4.16
C CYS A 347 -10.83 -5.84 4.08
N LEU A 348 -11.97 -5.14 4.03
CA LEU A 348 -13.31 -5.75 3.98
C LEU A 348 -13.56 -6.42 2.62
N GLY A 349 -13.09 -5.79 1.54
CA GLY A 349 -13.24 -6.30 0.16
C GLY A 349 -12.20 -7.35 -0.25
N PHE A 350 -11.12 -7.52 0.52
CA PHE A 350 -10.04 -8.46 0.17
C PHE A 350 -10.38 -9.89 0.61
N GLU A 351 -10.62 -10.78 -0.35
CA GLU A 351 -11.02 -12.19 -0.09
C GLU A 351 -10.08 -12.95 0.85
N TYR A 352 -8.78 -12.71 0.76
CA TYR A 352 -7.79 -13.39 1.62
C TYR A 352 -7.59 -12.68 2.96
N SER A 353 -8.34 -11.62 3.24
CA SER A 353 -8.39 -11.01 4.56
C SER A 353 -8.97 -11.99 5.58
N ARG A 354 -8.43 -11.94 6.80
CA ARG A 354 -8.99 -12.61 7.98
C ARG A 354 -10.35 -12.01 8.37
N PHE A 355 -10.54 -10.73 8.10
CA PHE A 355 -11.77 -9.97 8.35
C PHE A 355 -12.50 -9.65 7.04
N TYR A 356 -12.48 -10.58 6.09
CA TYR A 356 -13.21 -10.42 4.84
C TYR A 356 -14.71 -10.31 5.11
N ALA A 357 -15.33 -9.25 4.60
CA ALA A 357 -16.75 -8.99 4.73
C ALA A 357 -17.27 -8.29 3.48
N ARG A 358 -17.60 -9.12 2.47
CA ARG A 358 -18.04 -8.66 1.14
C ARG A 358 -19.24 -7.73 1.21
N GLN A 359 -20.25 -8.06 2.02
CA GLN A 359 -21.47 -7.26 2.17
C GLN A 359 -21.18 -5.87 2.73
N LEU A 360 -20.30 -5.74 3.73
CA LEU A 360 -19.90 -4.44 4.27
C LEU A 360 -19.15 -3.60 3.23
N ALA A 361 -18.26 -4.22 2.45
CA ALA A 361 -17.55 -3.56 1.37
C ALA A 361 -18.52 -3.09 0.27
N SER A 362 -19.45 -3.97 -0.13
CA SER A 362 -20.48 -3.69 -1.12
C SER A 362 -21.40 -2.54 -0.69
N LEU A 363 -21.92 -2.57 0.54
CA LEU A 363 -22.76 -1.51 1.10
C LEU A 363 -22.01 -0.17 1.13
N THR A 364 -20.73 -0.18 1.52
CA THR A 364 -19.89 1.02 1.51
C THR A 364 -19.78 1.62 0.11
N THR A 365 -19.53 0.78 -0.90
CA THR A 365 -19.47 1.24 -2.30
C THR A 365 -20.82 1.69 -2.83
N PHE A 366 -21.91 1.02 -2.46
CA PHE A 366 -23.26 1.38 -2.84
C PHE A 366 -23.62 2.78 -2.35
N LYS A 367 -23.43 3.06 -1.05
CA LYS A 367 -23.60 4.41 -0.49
C LYS A 367 -22.67 5.44 -1.13
N GLY A 368 -21.47 5.04 -1.55
CA GLY A 368 -20.56 5.92 -2.28
C GLY A 368 -21.10 6.33 -3.65
N ARG A 369 -21.67 5.40 -4.41
CA ARG A 369 -22.31 5.69 -5.69
C ARG A 369 -23.55 6.57 -5.51
N GLU A 370 -24.37 6.26 -4.51
CA GLU A 370 -25.55 7.06 -4.15
C GLU A 370 -25.18 8.51 -3.84
N ILE A 371 -24.16 8.72 -2.98
CA ILE A 371 -23.66 10.07 -2.65
C ILE A 371 -23.16 10.80 -3.90
N LEU A 372 -22.38 10.13 -4.77
CA LEU A 372 -21.83 10.76 -5.96
C LEU A 372 -22.94 11.15 -6.96
N THR A 373 -23.95 10.30 -7.14
CA THR A 373 -25.13 10.59 -7.97
C THR A 373 -25.91 11.78 -7.41
N HIS A 374 -26.24 11.79 -6.12
CA HIS A 374 -26.92 12.93 -5.50
C HIS A 374 -26.09 14.21 -5.57
N THR A 375 -24.75 14.12 -5.47
CA THR A 375 -23.86 15.29 -5.62
C THR A 375 -23.91 15.86 -7.03
N ARG A 376 -24.01 15.00 -8.04
CA ARG A 376 -24.21 15.42 -9.44
C ARG A 376 -25.57 16.09 -9.62
N GLU A 377 -26.63 15.48 -9.12
CA GLU A 377 -27.99 16.03 -9.20
C GLU A 377 -28.08 17.39 -8.49
N LEU A 378 -27.42 17.54 -7.34
CA LEU A 378 -27.31 18.81 -6.63
C LEU A 378 -26.60 19.87 -7.50
N ALA A 379 -25.46 19.53 -8.10
CA ALA A 379 -24.75 20.43 -9.00
C ALA A 379 -25.64 20.87 -10.17
N GLU A 380 -26.29 19.92 -10.84
CA GLU A 380 -27.20 20.17 -11.96
C GLU A 380 -28.41 21.03 -11.52
N SER A 381 -28.92 20.87 -10.29
CA SER A 381 -29.99 21.70 -9.72
C SER A 381 -29.58 23.14 -9.42
N THR A 382 -28.28 23.40 -9.31
CA THR A 382 -27.68 24.74 -9.12
C THR A 382 -27.15 25.35 -10.42
N ASP A 383 -27.61 24.85 -11.57
CA ASP A 383 -27.17 25.25 -12.92
C ASP A 383 -25.67 25.06 -13.18
N LEU A 384 -25.03 24.14 -12.44
CA LEU A 384 -23.64 23.78 -12.63
C LEU A 384 -23.50 22.55 -13.51
N ASP A 385 -22.58 22.63 -14.48
CA ASP A 385 -22.38 21.58 -15.47
C ASP A 385 -21.31 20.58 -15.01
N VAL A 386 -21.72 19.37 -14.64
CA VAL A 386 -20.80 18.28 -14.28
C VAL A 386 -20.20 17.68 -15.55
N VAL A 387 -18.88 17.83 -15.71
CA VAL A 387 -18.13 17.40 -16.90
C VAL A 387 -17.50 16.02 -16.75
N TYR A 388 -17.20 15.61 -15.51
CA TYR A 388 -16.64 14.31 -15.18
C TYR A 388 -16.85 14.01 -13.69
N GLY A 389 -16.72 12.75 -13.30
CA GLY A 389 -16.60 12.37 -11.90
C GLY A 389 -16.03 10.97 -11.78
N ASP A 390 -15.23 10.76 -10.74
CA ASP A 390 -14.54 9.52 -10.47
C ASP A 390 -14.61 9.23 -8.98
N THR A 391 -15.40 8.23 -8.62
CA THR A 391 -15.54 7.60 -7.30
C THR A 391 -15.90 8.55 -6.15
N ASP A 392 -14.99 9.44 -5.77
CA ASP A 392 -15.09 10.43 -4.69
C ASP A 392 -14.91 11.88 -5.17
N SER A 393 -14.76 12.10 -6.48
CA SER A 393 -14.58 13.42 -7.07
C SER A 393 -15.61 13.76 -8.14
N VAL A 394 -15.99 15.04 -8.19
CA VAL A 394 -16.78 15.64 -9.28
C VAL A 394 -16.04 16.83 -9.89
N PHE A 395 -16.09 16.91 -11.21
CA PHE A 395 -15.49 17.96 -12.02
C PHE A 395 -16.62 18.79 -12.58
N VAL A 396 -16.63 20.07 -12.24
CA VAL A 396 -17.73 20.97 -12.52
C VAL A 396 -17.22 22.16 -13.32
N ASN A 397 -17.79 22.40 -14.49
CA ASN A 397 -17.52 23.61 -15.26
C ASN A 397 -18.23 24.79 -14.58
N SER A 398 -17.45 25.75 -14.07
CA SER A 398 -17.99 26.92 -13.38
C SER A 398 -18.57 27.96 -14.34
N ASN A 399 -18.41 27.78 -15.64
CA ASN A 399 -18.85 28.69 -16.69
C ASN A 399 -18.28 30.12 -16.64
N VAL A 400 -17.26 30.35 -15.82
CA VAL A 400 -16.58 31.65 -15.65
C VAL A 400 -15.10 31.59 -16.03
N THR A 401 -14.57 32.73 -16.47
CA THR A 401 -13.16 32.92 -16.85
C THR A 401 -12.33 33.58 -15.76
N GLU A 402 -12.97 34.06 -14.69
CA GLU A 402 -12.32 34.72 -13.56
C GLU A 402 -12.18 33.78 -12.37
N LEU A 403 -10.95 33.64 -11.85
CA LEU A 403 -10.66 32.69 -10.76
C LEU A 403 -11.43 33.04 -9.48
N SER A 404 -11.59 34.34 -9.19
CA SER A 404 -12.26 34.80 -7.98
C SER A 404 -13.75 34.43 -7.95
N GLU A 405 -14.40 34.39 -9.11
CA GLU A 405 -15.79 33.96 -9.26
C GLU A 405 -15.91 32.44 -9.16
N ALA A 406 -15.00 31.70 -9.82
CA ALA A 406 -14.95 30.25 -9.73
C ALA A 406 -14.80 29.76 -8.28
N LEU A 407 -13.98 30.46 -7.48
CA LEU A 407 -13.81 30.16 -6.05
C LEU A 407 -15.07 30.45 -5.21
N LYS A 408 -15.87 31.47 -5.56
CA LYS A 408 -17.15 31.75 -4.90
C LYS A 408 -18.16 30.64 -5.19
N ILE A 409 -18.31 30.26 -6.46
CA ILE A 409 -19.17 29.15 -6.89
C ILE A 409 -18.77 27.86 -6.18
N SER A 410 -17.47 27.55 -6.13
CA SER A 410 -16.95 26.39 -5.39
C SER A 410 -17.32 26.41 -3.91
N ALA A 411 -17.28 27.58 -3.25
CA ALA A 411 -17.64 27.71 -1.84
C ALA A 411 -19.15 27.58 -1.59
N GLU A 412 -19.97 28.09 -2.50
CA GLU A 412 -21.43 27.95 -2.45
C GLU A 412 -21.85 26.49 -2.67
N PHE A 413 -21.32 25.84 -3.71
CA PHE A 413 -21.58 24.42 -3.99
C PHE A 413 -21.09 23.50 -2.87
N LYS A 414 -19.99 23.83 -2.19
CA LYS A 414 -19.52 23.08 -1.03
C LYS A 414 -20.44 23.18 0.19
N LYS A 415 -21.20 24.28 0.29
CA LYS A 415 -22.06 24.59 1.44
C LYS A 415 -23.46 24.01 1.27
N ALA A 416 -23.97 24.01 0.03
CA ALA A 416 -25.15 23.26 -0.37
C ALA A 416 -24.94 21.76 -0.06
#